data_AF-A0A2M7EI36-F1
#
_entry.id   AF-A0A2M7EI36-F1
#
_cell.length_a   1.000
_cell.length_b   1.000
_cell.length_c   1.000
_cell.angle_alpha   90.00
_cell.angle_beta   90.00
_cell.angle_gamma   90.00
#
_symmetry.space_group_name_H-M   'P 1'
#
loop_
_entity.id
_entity.type
_entity.pdbx_description
1 polymer ?
#
loop_
_entity_poly.entity_id
_entity_poly.type
_entity_poly.pdbx_seq_one_letter_code
_entity_poly.pdbx_strand_id
1 'polypeptide(L)'
;MPRKKKHLPIPPKTPFGRNRLYDEAQKDIPLTADRMAEAMATGRIEDFFRSELPQGEHAKKLASMMMGMTGMTPPEGFMEKTEREEGTPSPQMPAEEVTNAVHAGDVKALMGLLEREHKKRMPEAEMEKKEEEKAPALSAPEKEVLDSLMRIASENNASIDWLMLRALKLYIKEYEKTGRL
;
A
#
# COMPACT_ATOMS: atom_id res chain seq x y z
N MET A 1 -59.34 10.44 9.66
CA MET A 1 -58.39 9.33 9.40
C MET A 1 -57.07 9.63 10.11
N PRO A 2 -56.62 8.80 11.08
CA PRO A 2 -55.40 9.06 11.84
C PRO A 2 -54.15 8.77 10.99
N ARG A 3 -53.18 9.67 11.02
CA ARG A 3 -51.92 9.56 10.27
C ARG A 3 -51.07 8.44 10.88
N LYS A 4 -50.88 7.34 10.13
CA LYS A 4 -50.01 6.22 10.53
C LYS A 4 -48.58 6.75 10.71
N LYS A 5 -48.06 6.69 11.93
CA LYS A 5 -46.68 7.05 12.27
C LYS A 5 -45.76 6.06 11.55
N LYS A 6 -44.98 6.54 10.57
CA LYS A 6 -44.00 5.72 9.87
C LYS A 6 -42.89 5.35 10.86
N HIS A 7 -42.70 4.06 11.10
CA HIS A 7 -41.59 3.59 11.92
C HIS A 7 -40.26 3.89 11.22
N LEU A 8 -39.25 4.26 12.00
CA LEU A 8 -37.90 4.49 11.49
C LEU A 8 -37.35 3.20 10.88
N PRO A 9 -36.52 3.30 9.82
CA PRO A 9 -35.89 2.13 9.23
C PRO A 9 -34.98 1.46 10.26
N ILE A 10 -35.21 0.17 10.50
CA ILE A 10 -34.36 -0.65 11.37
C ILE A 10 -33.07 -0.95 10.58
N PRO A 11 -31.88 -0.72 11.15
CA PRO A 11 -30.64 -1.02 10.46
C PRO A 11 -30.52 -2.52 10.17
N PRO A 12 -29.88 -2.91 9.06
CA PRO A 12 -29.61 -4.31 8.78
C PRO A 12 -28.74 -4.90 9.90
N LYS A 13 -29.11 -6.09 10.41
CA LYS A 13 -28.34 -6.80 11.46
C LYS A 13 -26.96 -7.29 10.98
N THR A 14 -26.66 -7.14 9.70
CA THR A 14 -25.39 -7.54 9.10
C THR A 14 -24.38 -6.41 9.28
N PRO A 15 -23.21 -6.66 9.90
CA PRO A 15 -22.17 -5.64 10.02
C PRO A 15 -21.77 -5.14 8.61
N PHE A 16 -21.75 -3.82 8.45
CA PHE A 16 -21.26 -3.18 7.23
C PHE A 16 -19.84 -3.67 6.94
N GLY A 17 -19.60 -4.12 5.71
CA GLY A 17 -18.28 -4.55 5.25
C GLY A 17 -18.04 -6.05 5.22
N ARG A 18 -18.97 -6.90 5.71
CA ARG A 18 -18.83 -8.35 5.53
C ARG A 18 -19.51 -8.78 4.23
N ASN A 19 -18.79 -8.62 3.12
CA ASN A 19 -19.16 -9.26 1.85
C ASN A 19 -19.35 -10.77 2.11
N ARG A 20 -20.57 -11.26 1.97
CA ARG A 20 -20.89 -12.69 1.91
C ARG A 20 -20.40 -13.29 0.58
N LEU A 21 -19.11 -13.13 0.28
CA LEU A 21 -18.46 -13.76 -0.88
C LEU A 21 -17.88 -15.14 -0.53
N TYR A 22 -17.82 -15.48 0.76
CA TYR A 22 -17.42 -16.79 1.23
C TYR A 22 -18.67 -17.52 1.69
N ASP A 23 -19.38 -18.05 0.70
CA ASP A 23 -20.36 -19.12 0.89
C ASP A 23 -19.77 -20.19 1.82
N GLU A 24 -20.62 -20.79 2.64
CA GLU A 24 -20.29 -21.93 3.51
C GLU A 24 -19.68 -23.13 2.75
N ALA A 25 -19.67 -23.10 1.41
CA ALA A 25 -18.98 -24.03 0.53
C ALA A 25 -17.44 -23.91 0.51
N GLN A 26 -16.84 -22.85 1.07
CA GLN A 26 -15.38 -22.64 1.03
C GLN A 26 -14.65 -23.00 2.33
N LYS A 27 -15.34 -23.49 3.35
CA LYS A 27 -14.68 -23.97 4.59
C LYS A 27 -13.76 -25.17 4.35
N ASP A 28 -13.99 -25.92 3.27
CA ASP A 28 -13.24 -27.13 2.94
C ASP A 28 -12.23 -26.92 1.80
N ILE A 29 -12.07 -25.69 1.29
CA ILE A 29 -11.03 -25.40 0.29
C ILE A 29 -9.80 -24.91 1.08
N PRO A 30 -8.72 -25.71 1.18
CA PRO A 30 -7.53 -25.29 1.90
C PRO A 30 -7.01 -23.97 1.30
N LEU A 31 -6.60 -23.04 2.16
CA LEU A 31 -6.10 -21.74 1.72
C LEU A 31 -4.98 -21.96 0.70
N THR A 32 -4.90 -21.09 -0.29
CA THR A 32 -3.82 -21.13 -1.29
C THR A 32 -2.45 -21.07 -0.63
N ALA A 33 -2.34 -20.36 0.50
CA ALA A 33 -1.15 -20.32 1.34
C ALA A 33 -0.78 -21.71 1.92
N ASP A 34 -1.78 -22.48 2.37
CA ASP A 34 -1.55 -23.83 2.93
C ASP A 34 -1.11 -24.80 1.84
N ARG A 35 -1.75 -24.76 0.66
CA ARG A 35 -1.36 -25.56 -0.51
C ARG A 35 0.06 -25.23 -0.98
N MET A 36 0.41 -23.94 -0.95
CA MET A 36 1.74 -23.47 -1.29
C MET A 36 2.80 -23.97 -0.29
N ALA A 37 2.49 -23.93 1.01
CA ALA A 37 3.36 -24.45 2.05
C ALA A 37 3.55 -25.98 1.92
N GLU A 38 2.49 -26.73 1.61
CA GLU A 38 2.54 -28.17 1.34
C GLU A 38 3.38 -28.49 0.08
N ALA A 39 3.18 -27.74 -0.99
CA ALA A 39 3.98 -27.87 -2.22
C ALA A 39 5.46 -27.57 -1.97
N MET A 40 5.77 -26.65 -1.06
CA MET A 40 7.15 -26.36 -0.65
C MET A 40 7.73 -27.49 0.20
N ALA A 41 7.00 -27.99 1.19
CA ALA A 41 7.42 -29.12 2.03
C ALA A 41 7.68 -30.40 1.21
N THR A 42 6.97 -30.57 0.09
CA THR A 42 7.13 -31.69 -0.83
C THR A 42 8.11 -31.44 -1.98
N GLY A 43 8.70 -30.23 -2.07
CA GLY A 43 9.64 -29.86 -3.13
C GLY A 43 9.02 -29.66 -4.51
N ARG A 44 7.70 -29.48 -4.61
CA ARG A 44 6.92 -29.31 -5.86
C ARG A 44 6.40 -27.89 -6.07
N ILE A 45 7.06 -26.89 -5.50
CA ILE A 45 6.59 -25.50 -5.53
C ILE A 45 6.54 -24.92 -6.95
N GLU A 46 7.43 -25.37 -7.83
CA GLU A 46 7.48 -24.95 -9.24
C GLU A 46 6.26 -25.42 -10.03
N ASP A 47 5.78 -26.63 -9.74
CA ASP A 47 4.58 -27.19 -10.37
C ASP A 47 3.32 -26.46 -9.87
N PHE A 48 3.29 -26.08 -8.58
CA PHE A 48 2.25 -25.24 -8.02
C PHE A 48 2.18 -23.87 -8.71
N PHE A 49 3.34 -23.24 -8.94
CA PHE A 49 3.41 -21.96 -9.66
C PHE A 49 2.99 -22.04 -11.13
N ARG A 50 3.14 -23.20 -11.76
CA ARG A 50 2.70 -23.43 -13.15
C ARG A 50 1.20 -23.69 -13.26
N SER A 51 0.60 -24.29 -12.23
CA SER A 51 -0.78 -24.80 -12.26
C SER A 51 -1.80 -23.88 -11.57
N GLU A 52 -1.47 -23.29 -10.42
CA GLU A 52 -2.43 -22.52 -9.62
C GLU A 52 -2.28 -20.99 -9.70
N LEU A 53 -1.12 -20.46 -10.12
CA LEU A 53 -0.97 -19.01 -10.28
C LEU A 53 -1.51 -18.53 -11.64
N PRO A 54 -2.24 -17.39 -11.68
CA PRO A 54 -2.64 -16.77 -12.92
C PRO A 54 -1.41 -16.44 -13.77
N GLN A 55 -1.43 -16.81 -15.05
CA GLN A 55 -0.30 -16.72 -15.96
C GLN A 55 0.11 -15.26 -16.19
N GLY A 56 1.01 -14.77 -15.34
CA GLY A 56 1.68 -13.50 -15.49
C GLY A 56 3.04 -13.58 -14.79
N GLU A 57 4.11 -13.27 -15.50
CA GLU A 57 5.48 -13.25 -14.95
C GLU A 57 5.58 -12.35 -13.71
N HIS A 58 4.78 -11.29 -13.68
CA HIS A 58 4.66 -10.39 -12.53
C HIS A 58 4.11 -11.08 -11.28
N ALA A 59 3.13 -11.99 -11.42
CA ALA A 59 2.55 -12.71 -10.28
C ALA A 59 3.55 -13.73 -9.69
N LYS A 60 4.32 -14.39 -10.56
CA LYS A 60 5.42 -15.27 -10.15
C LYS A 60 6.52 -14.50 -9.42
N LYS A 61 6.89 -13.32 -9.93
CA LYS A 61 7.90 -12.44 -9.32
C LYS A 61 7.44 -11.92 -7.96
N LEU A 62 6.18 -11.53 -7.83
CA LEU A 62 5.60 -11.10 -6.56
C LEU A 62 5.56 -12.23 -5.54
N ALA A 63 5.14 -13.43 -5.96
CA ALA A 63 5.14 -14.61 -5.08
C ALA A 63 6.55 -14.99 -4.62
N SER A 64 7.54 -14.95 -5.53
CA SER A 64 8.95 -15.17 -5.21
C SER A 64 9.49 -14.12 -4.22
N MET A 65 9.18 -12.84 -4.44
CA MET A 65 9.54 -11.76 -3.52
C MET A 65 8.91 -11.95 -2.14
N MET A 66 7.61 -12.27 -2.09
CA MET A 66 6.91 -12.53 -0.83
C MET A 66 7.51 -13.73 -0.08
N MET A 67 7.87 -14.81 -0.78
CA MET A 67 8.51 -15.97 -0.17
C MET A 67 9.93 -15.71 0.33
N GLY A 68 10.70 -14.88 -0.38
CA GLY A 68 12.01 -14.43 0.07
C GLY A 68 11.90 -13.56 1.32
N MET A 69 10.88 -12.70 1.40
CA MET A 69 10.61 -11.88 2.58
C MET A 69 10.11 -12.69 3.78
N THR A 70 9.33 -13.75 3.55
CA THR A 70 8.83 -14.62 4.64
C THR A 70 9.86 -15.65 5.11
N GLY A 71 11.05 -15.69 4.50
CA GLY A 71 12.13 -16.62 4.88
C GLY A 71 11.80 -18.08 4.58
N MET A 72 10.81 -18.34 3.73
CA MET A 72 10.36 -19.69 3.40
C MET A 72 11.23 -20.37 2.33
N THR A 73 12.00 -19.61 1.55
CA THR A 73 12.94 -20.18 0.58
C THR A 73 14.22 -20.67 1.27
N PRO A 74 14.60 -21.96 1.15
CA PRO A 74 15.87 -22.44 1.68
C PRO A 74 17.04 -21.74 0.96
N PRO A 75 18.15 -21.42 1.66
CA PRO A 75 19.30 -20.69 1.10
C PRO A 75 20.15 -21.51 0.10
N GLU A 76 19.64 -22.62 -0.43
CA GLU A 76 20.37 -23.49 -1.35
C GLU A 76 19.99 -23.22 -2.81
N GLY A 77 20.71 -22.25 -3.37
CA GLY A 77 21.17 -22.31 -4.76
C GLY A 77 20.13 -22.23 -5.88
N PHE A 78 19.95 -21.01 -6.41
CA PHE A 78 19.86 -20.85 -7.86
C PHE A 78 20.88 -19.81 -8.33
N MET A 79 21.92 -20.34 -8.97
CA MET A 79 22.63 -19.62 -10.02
C MET A 79 21.62 -19.31 -11.12
N GLU A 80 21.35 -18.04 -11.36
CA GLU A 80 21.16 -17.57 -12.73
C GLU A 80 22.29 -16.58 -12.99
N LYS A 81 23.25 -17.02 -13.81
CA LYS A 81 24.30 -16.17 -14.39
C LYS A 81 23.61 -15.09 -15.21
N THR A 82 23.31 -13.96 -14.58
CA THR A 82 23.26 -12.67 -15.26
C THR A 82 24.53 -11.93 -14.90
N GLU A 83 25.49 -11.98 -15.82
CA GLU A 83 26.60 -11.03 -15.83
C GLU A 83 26.03 -9.62 -15.95
N ARG A 84 25.98 -8.88 -14.84
CA ARG A 84 26.17 -7.42 -14.79
C ARG A 84 26.18 -6.89 -13.35
N GLU A 85 27.37 -6.40 -13.01
CA GLU A 85 27.73 -5.33 -12.07
C GLU A 85 27.58 -5.54 -10.55
N GLU A 86 28.66 -5.13 -9.89
CA GLU A 86 29.01 -5.32 -8.49
C GLU A 86 27.96 -4.74 -7.53
N GLY A 87 27.50 -5.55 -6.58
CA GLY A 87 26.66 -5.03 -5.50
C GLY A 87 25.82 -6.07 -4.77
N THR A 88 26.36 -7.23 -4.41
CA THR A 88 25.67 -8.12 -3.48
C THR A 88 25.70 -7.51 -2.07
N PRO A 89 24.54 -7.27 -1.42
CA PRO A 89 24.52 -7.08 0.02
C PRO A 89 24.70 -8.46 0.64
N SER A 90 25.94 -8.83 0.92
CA SER A 90 26.22 -9.86 1.92
C SER A 90 25.45 -9.50 3.21
N PRO A 91 24.96 -10.47 4.00
CA PRO A 91 24.48 -10.21 5.35
C PRO A 91 25.68 -9.77 6.20
N GLN A 92 26.09 -8.50 6.05
CA GLN A 92 27.07 -7.87 6.89
C GLN A 92 26.42 -7.78 8.27
N MET A 93 27.03 -8.48 9.23
CA MET A 93 26.78 -8.21 10.62
C MET A 93 26.76 -6.69 10.83
N PRO A 94 25.80 -6.16 11.61
CA PRO A 94 25.75 -4.73 11.87
C PRO A 94 27.11 -4.29 12.41
N ALA A 95 27.65 -3.20 11.86
CA ALA A 95 28.94 -2.68 12.27
C ALA A 95 29.00 -2.55 13.80
N GLU A 96 30.14 -2.85 14.40
CA GLU A 96 30.34 -2.87 15.86
C GLU A 96 29.95 -1.52 16.51
N GLU A 97 30.02 -0.43 15.76
CA GLU A 97 29.57 0.90 16.20
C GLU A 97 28.05 0.98 16.39
N VAL A 98 27.27 0.30 15.53
CA VAL A 98 25.80 0.23 15.62
C VAL A 98 25.40 -0.62 16.81
N THR A 99 26.06 -1.77 17.02
CA THR A 99 25.78 -2.62 18.18
C THR A 99 26.13 -1.89 19.47
N ASN A 100 27.29 -1.23 19.55
CA ASN A 100 27.69 -0.47 20.73
C ASN A 100 26.74 0.71 21.02
N ALA A 101 26.29 1.46 20.00
CA ALA A 101 25.34 2.56 20.18
C ALA A 101 23.97 2.09 20.69
N VAL A 102 23.50 0.93 20.22
CA VAL A 102 22.25 0.31 20.70
C VAL A 102 22.37 -0.17 22.15
N HIS A 103 23.49 -0.80 22.51
CA HIS A 103 23.74 -1.24 23.90
C HIS A 103 23.89 -0.05 24.85
N ALA A 104 24.47 1.06 24.39
CA ALA A 104 24.62 2.29 25.15
C ALA A 104 23.34 3.14 25.22
N GLY A 105 22.32 2.84 24.41
CA GLY A 105 21.08 3.62 24.32
C GLY A 105 21.27 5.03 23.74
N ASP A 106 22.37 5.29 23.03
CA ASP A 106 22.67 6.61 22.47
C ASP A 106 22.03 6.78 21.08
N VAL A 107 20.79 7.28 21.11
CA VAL A 107 19.97 7.52 19.91
C VAL A 107 20.65 8.53 18.96
N LYS A 108 21.41 9.49 19.49
CA LYS A 108 22.07 10.51 18.65
C LYS A 108 23.22 9.90 17.85
N ALA A 109 24.00 9.02 18.48
CA ALA A 109 25.06 8.29 17.80
C ALA A 109 24.50 7.38 16.70
N LEU A 110 23.38 6.69 16.97
CA LEU A 110 22.72 5.83 15.99
C LEU A 110 22.19 6.61 14.78
N MET A 111 21.56 7.76 15.02
CA MET A 111 21.12 8.64 13.93
C MET A 111 22.29 9.13 13.07
N GLY A 112 23.41 9.51 13.69
CA GLY A 112 24.61 9.94 12.97
C GLY A 112 25.23 8.83 12.12
N LEU A 113 25.18 7.57 12.57
CA LEU A 113 25.62 6.41 11.79
C LEU A 113 24.70 6.15 10.59
N LEU A 114 23.39 6.26 10.80
CA LEU A 114 22.40 6.10 9.74
C LEU A 114 22.53 7.17 8.65
N GLU A 115 22.74 8.43 9.04
CA GLU A 115 22.99 9.52 8.08
C GLU A 115 24.26 9.30 7.25
N ARG A 116 25.33 8.80 7.87
CA ARG A 116 26.58 8.47 7.17
C ARG A 116 26.40 7.31 6.20
N GLU A 117 25.67 6.28 6.61
CA GLU A 117 25.36 5.15 5.74
C GLU A 117 24.49 5.59 4.56
N HIS A 118 23.45 6.38 4.83
CA HIS A 118 22.58 6.93 3.80
C HIS A 118 23.37 7.75 2.78
N LYS A 119 24.28 8.62 3.22
CA LYS A 119 25.17 9.39 2.32
C LYS A 119 26.10 8.50 1.49
N LYS A 120 26.59 7.39 2.05
CA LYS A 120 27.42 6.43 1.30
C LYS A 120 26.62 5.69 0.23
N ARG A 121 25.34 5.38 0.51
CA ARG A 121 24.45 4.67 -0.42
C ARG A 121 23.83 5.59 -1.48
N MET A 122 23.68 6.87 -1.18
CA MET A 122 22.98 7.85 -2.01
C MET A 122 23.82 9.12 -2.22
N PRO A 123 24.94 9.07 -2.97
CA PRO A 123 25.70 10.27 -3.30
C PRO A 123 24.94 11.25 -4.21
N GLU A 124 23.92 10.79 -4.95
CA GLU A 124 23.11 11.61 -5.87
C GLU A 124 21.93 12.33 -5.18
N ALA A 125 21.54 11.94 -3.96
CA ALA A 125 20.41 12.56 -3.25
C ALA A 125 20.66 14.01 -2.78
N GLU A 126 21.89 14.52 -2.91
CA GLU A 126 22.20 15.95 -2.72
C GLU A 126 22.09 16.76 -4.02
N MET A 127 22.07 16.14 -5.22
CA MET A 127 21.84 16.88 -6.48
C MET A 127 20.35 17.13 -6.76
N GLU A 128 19.45 16.28 -6.25
CA GLU A 128 18.00 16.42 -6.48
C GLU A 128 17.27 17.28 -5.44
N LYS A 129 17.93 17.70 -4.34
CA LYS A 129 17.30 18.61 -3.34
C LYS A 129 17.17 20.07 -3.78
N LYS A 130 17.48 20.40 -5.03
CA LYS A 130 17.20 21.72 -5.64
C LYS A 130 16.05 21.72 -6.64
N GLU A 131 15.43 20.59 -6.92
CA GLU A 131 14.14 20.55 -7.60
C GLU A 131 13.07 20.29 -6.54
N GLU A 132 12.78 21.34 -5.76
CA GLU A 132 11.40 21.53 -5.33
C GLU A 132 10.55 21.48 -6.59
N GLU A 133 9.86 20.36 -6.80
CA GLU A 133 8.65 20.34 -7.60
C GLU A 133 7.80 21.51 -7.13
N LYS A 134 7.85 22.62 -7.89
CA LYS A 134 6.86 23.69 -7.80
C LYS A 134 5.53 23.04 -8.10
N ALA A 135 4.85 22.59 -7.06
CA ALA A 135 3.41 22.46 -7.08
C ALA A 135 2.87 23.75 -7.72
N PRO A 136 1.96 23.67 -8.71
CA PRO A 136 1.42 24.86 -9.35
C PRO A 136 0.93 25.78 -8.23
N ALA A 137 1.48 27.00 -8.19
CA ALA A 137 1.15 27.97 -7.16
C ALA A 137 -0.35 28.26 -7.27
N LEU A 138 -1.14 27.61 -6.41
CA LEU A 138 -2.60 27.77 -6.37
C LEU A 138 -2.90 29.27 -6.28
N SER A 139 -3.79 29.73 -7.14
CA SER A 139 -4.21 31.13 -7.15
C SER A 139 -4.88 31.46 -5.80
N ALA A 140 -4.82 32.71 -5.35
CA ALA A 140 -5.49 33.14 -4.11
C ALA A 140 -6.96 32.66 -4.00
N PRO A 141 -7.81 32.73 -5.05
CA PRO A 141 -9.19 32.23 -4.96
C PRO A 141 -9.27 30.70 -4.86
N GLU A 142 -8.35 29.94 -5.45
CA GLU A 142 -8.33 28.48 -5.32
C GLU A 142 -8.06 28.03 -3.87
N LYS A 143 -7.21 28.78 -3.15
CA LYS A 143 -6.94 28.51 -1.73
C LYS A 143 -8.17 28.74 -0.86
N GLU A 144 -8.90 29.84 -1.09
CA GLU A 144 -10.15 30.12 -0.36
C GLU A 144 -11.22 29.05 -0.61
N VAL A 145 -11.30 28.54 -1.85
CA VAL A 145 -12.19 27.43 -2.21
C VAL A 145 -11.78 26.14 -1.50
N LEU A 146 -10.47 25.82 -1.44
CA LEU A 146 -9.98 24.65 -0.72
C LEU A 146 -10.19 24.75 0.79
N ASP A 147 -9.95 25.93 1.38
CA ASP A 147 -10.17 26.17 2.82
C ASP A 147 -11.65 26.02 3.18
N SER A 148 -12.55 26.52 2.34
CA SER A 148 -13.98 26.35 2.53
C SER A 148 -14.42 24.89 2.33
N LEU A 149 -13.87 24.16 1.35
CA LEU A 149 -14.06 22.71 1.18
C LEU A 149 -13.60 21.92 2.41
N MET A 150 -12.42 22.22 2.95
CA MET A 150 -11.87 21.59 4.15
C MET A 150 -12.76 21.84 5.37
N ARG A 151 -13.26 23.06 5.53
CA ARG A 151 -14.20 23.40 6.60
C ARG A 151 -15.50 22.60 6.47
N ILE A 152 -16.12 22.57 5.29
CA ILE A 152 -17.35 21.81 5.04
C ILE A 152 -17.14 20.30 5.24
N ALA A 153 -15.98 19.77 4.83
CA ALA A 153 -15.61 18.37 5.05
C ALA A 153 -15.57 18.04 6.54
N SER A 154 -14.94 18.91 7.35
CA SER A 154 -14.84 18.74 8.80
C SER A 154 -16.20 18.84 9.51
N GLU A 155 -17.08 19.76 9.08
CA GLU A 155 -18.41 19.95 9.67
C GLU A 155 -19.34 18.75 9.39
N ASN A 156 -19.17 18.10 8.23
CA ASN A 156 -20.02 17.01 7.78
C ASN A 156 -19.42 15.60 7.98
N ASN A 157 -18.24 15.49 8.62
CA ASN A 157 -17.49 14.23 8.72
C ASN A 157 -17.36 13.49 7.37
N ALA A 158 -17.14 14.24 6.30
CA ALA A 158 -17.02 13.71 4.94
C ALA A 158 -15.59 13.89 4.43
N SER A 159 -15.16 13.03 3.51
CA SER A 159 -13.89 13.25 2.81
C SER A 159 -14.03 14.38 1.79
N ILE A 160 -12.92 15.09 1.55
CA ILE A 160 -12.84 16.15 0.53
C ILE A 160 -13.18 15.56 -0.85
N ASP A 161 -12.68 14.36 -1.16
CA ASP A 161 -12.97 13.65 -2.41
C ASP A 161 -14.47 13.40 -2.61
N TRP A 162 -15.20 13.08 -1.53
CA TRP A 162 -16.64 12.87 -1.59
C TRP A 162 -17.39 14.18 -1.91
N LEU A 163 -16.98 15.29 -1.31
CA LEU A 163 -17.54 16.61 -1.61
C LEU A 163 -17.24 17.04 -3.05
N MET A 164 -16.02 16.82 -3.53
CA MET A 164 -15.63 17.12 -4.91
C MET A 164 -16.48 16.33 -5.92
N LEU A 165 -16.60 15.02 -5.73
CA LEU A 165 -17.45 14.17 -6.59
C LEU A 165 -18.92 14.59 -6.54
N ARG A 166 -19.40 15.04 -5.38
CA ARG A 166 -20.77 15.52 -5.23
C ARG A 166 -20.99 16.85 -5.93
N ALA A 167 -20.06 17.79 -5.78
CA ALA A 167 -20.10 19.10 -6.43
C ALA A 167 -20.10 18.96 -7.96
N LEU A 168 -19.20 18.12 -8.51
CA LEU A 168 -19.16 17.83 -9.94
C LEU A 168 -20.47 17.22 -10.47
N LYS A 169 -21.06 16.28 -9.72
CA LYS A 169 -22.38 15.69 -10.09
C LYS A 169 -23.50 16.72 -10.10
N LEU A 170 -23.48 17.68 -9.18
CA LEU A 170 -24.48 18.75 -9.15
C LEU A 170 -24.27 19.73 -10.29
N TYR A 171 -23.02 20.13 -10.53
CA TYR A 171 -22.64 20.99 -11.63
C TYR A 171 -23.06 20.43 -12.99
N ILE A 172 -22.79 19.14 -13.26
CA ILE A 172 -23.22 18.48 -14.50
C ILE A 172 -24.74 18.51 -14.65
N LYS A 173 -25.49 18.24 -13.58
CA LYS A 173 -26.96 18.26 -13.62
C LYS A 173 -27.53 19.65 -13.85
N GLU A 174 -26.87 20.69 -13.35
CA GLU A 174 -27.27 22.08 -13.59
C GLU A 174 -26.90 22.52 -15.01
N TYR A 175 -25.73 22.08 -15.49
CA TYR A 175 -25.29 22.30 -16.86
C TYR A 175 -26.25 21.66 -17.87
N GLU A 176 -26.67 20.40 -17.65
CA GLU A 176 -27.67 19.73 -18.50
C GLU A 176 -29.02 20.47 -18.54
N LYS A 177 -29.40 21.15 -17.44
CA LYS A 177 -30.67 21.87 -17.34
C LYS A 177 -30.62 23.27 -17.94
N THR A 178 -29.51 23.97 -17.78
CA THR A 178 -29.40 25.40 -18.09
C THR A 178 -28.54 25.68 -19.32
N GLY A 179 -27.72 24.72 -19.74
CA GLY A 179 -26.78 24.84 -20.87
C GLY A 179 -25.69 25.89 -20.67
N ARG A 180 -25.51 26.41 -19.45
CA ARG A 180 -24.49 27.42 -19.14
C ARG A 180 -23.34 26.81 -18.35
N LEU A 181 -22.15 26.91 -18.93
CA LEU A 181 -20.86 26.74 -18.26
C LEU A 181 -20.58 27.97 -17.39
#